data_AF-A0A8T0CHY6-F1
#
_entry.id   AF-A0A8T0CHY6-F1
#
_cell.length_a   1.000
_cell.length_b   1.000
_cell.length_c   1.000
_cell.angle_alpha   90.00
_cell.angle_beta   90.00
_cell.angle_gamma   90.00
#
_symmetry.space_group_name_H-M   'P 1'
#
loop_
_entity.id
_entity.type
_entity.pdbx_description
1 polymer ?
#
loop_
_entity_poly.entity_id
_entity_poly.type
_entity_poly.pdbx_seq_one_letter_code
_entity_poly.pdbx_strand_id
1 'polypeptide(L)'
;MAAPPPQQDQIEDVYQPKDAIGATIKATLVTGAAGTFISAIQNTLTKQNVGAFGVFTRTGGTIAVFAAMGGAYEFTKTASANLRQKDDTWNAAYAGFASGTMLGLRFRSAPAVVGYGSLVAVVLSAFTYTGGRLQGFKRDPDVDEVSRKEYLRKNRRRPIDDIVNELGEGRGACRT
;
A
#
# COMPACT_ATOMS: atom_id res chain seq x y z
N MET A 1 24.69 20.11 -28.75
CA MET A 1 24.91 19.31 -27.53
C MET A 1 23.98 19.87 -26.46
N ALA A 2 22.71 19.48 -26.51
CA ALA A 2 21.70 19.98 -25.58
C ALA A 2 21.79 19.16 -24.29
N ALA A 3 21.75 19.84 -23.14
CA ALA A 3 21.70 19.19 -21.83
C ALA A 3 20.55 18.18 -21.79
N PRO A 4 20.71 17.04 -21.10
CA PRO A 4 19.58 16.14 -20.86
C PRO A 4 18.46 16.95 -20.17
N PRO A 5 17.19 16.74 -20.55
CA PRO A 5 16.07 17.37 -19.86
C PRO A 5 16.16 17.05 -18.37
N PRO A 6 15.76 17.96 -17.46
CA PRO A 6 15.72 17.64 -16.05
C PRO A 6 14.87 16.39 -15.85
N GLN A 7 15.47 15.34 -15.29
CA GLN A 7 14.78 14.11 -14.92
C GLN A 7 13.79 14.43 -13.79
N GLN A 8 12.57 14.85 -14.12
CA GLN A 8 11.55 15.21 -13.11
C GLN A 8 10.94 14.02 -12.35
N ASP A 9 11.40 12.78 -12.57
CA ASP A 9 11.01 11.60 -11.75
C ASP A 9 12.21 10.92 -11.05
N GLN A 10 13.36 11.60 -10.99
CA GLN A 10 14.47 11.24 -10.11
C GLN A 10 14.66 12.36 -9.07
N ILE A 11 13.56 12.86 -8.50
CA ILE A 11 13.63 13.04 -7.05
C ILE A 11 13.69 11.59 -6.58
N GLU A 12 14.91 11.07 -6.38
CA GLU A 12 15.06 10.03 -5.38
C GLU A 12 14.32 10.61 -4.18
N ASP A 13 13.10 10.10 -3.92
CA ASP A 13 12.40 10.34 -2.67
C ASP A 13 13.35 9.75 -1.65
N VAL A 14 14.32 10.58 -1.22
CA VAL A 14 15.39 10.21 -0.31
C VAL A 14 14.64 9.65 0.87
N TYR A 15 14.75 8.33 1.01
CA TYR A 15 13.86 7.61 1.88
C TYR A 15 13.99 8.19 3.28
N GLN A 16 12.92 8.81 3.74
CA GLN A 16 12.88 9.36 5.09
C GLN A 16 12.51 8.21 6.04
N PRO A 17 13.39 7.88 7.00
CA PRO A 17 13.10 6.84 7.98
C PRO A 17 11.78 7.14 8.68
N LYS A 18 10.88 6.15 8.67
CA LYS A 18 9.56 6.28 9.30
C LYS A 18 9.61 5.66 10.68
N ASP A 19 9.06 6.36 11.66
CA ASP A 19 8.85 5.79 13.00
C ASP A 19 7.78 4.69 12.91
N ALA A 20 8.26 3.43 12.94
CA ALA A 20 7.40 2.26 12.87
C ALA A 20 6.48 2.15 14.08
N ILE A 21 6.95 2.49 15.28
CA ILE A 21 6.16 2.34 16.50
C ILE A 21 5.07 3.40 16.54
N GLY A 22 5.42 4.66 16.32
CA GLY A 22 4.47 5.77 16.30
C GLY A 22 3.41 5.61 15.19
N ALA A 23 3.82 5.20 13.99
CA ALA A 23 2.88 4.93 12.90
C ALA A 23 1.94 3.76 13.23
N THR A 24 2.48 2.66 13.77
CA THR A 24 1.69 1.49 14.17
C THR A 24 0.68 1.84 15.26
N ILE A 25 1.08 2.59 16.28
CA ILE A 25 0.16 3.01 17.37
C ILE A 25 -0.97 3.86 16.81
N LYS A 26 -0.66 4.86 15.98
CA LYS A 26 -1.68 5.71 15.34
C LYS A 26 -2.65 4.88 14.50
N ALA A 27 -2.12 3.98 13.68
CA ALA A 27 -2.92 3.11 12.83
C ALA A 27 -3.82 2.18 13.63
N THR A 28 -3.28 1.53 14.64
CA THR A 28 -4.00 0.62 15.54
C THR A 28 -5.09 1.36 16.31
N LEU A 29 -4.83 2.59 16.74
CA LEU A 29 -5.82 3.44 17.40
C LEU A 29 -6.96 3.80 16.44
N VAL A 30 -6.66 4.22 15.20
CA VAL A 30 -7.67 4.59 14.20
C VAL A 30 -8.51 3.37 13.81
N THR A 31 -7.88 2.24 13.49
CA THR A 31 -8.61 1.03 13.10
C THR A 31 -9.31 0.38 14.28
N GLY A 32 -8.73 0.45 15.48
CA GLY A 32 -9.35 0.04 16.73
C GLY A 32 -10.61 0.85 17.02
N ALA A 33 -10.55 2.18 16.91
CA ALA A 33 -11.70 3.05 17.07
C ALA A 33 -12.80 2.74 16.04
N ALA A 34 -12.45 2.58 14.76
CA ALA A 34 -13.40 2.13 13.74
C ALA A 34 -14.01 0.75 14.09
N GLY A 35 -13.20 -0.17 14.60
CA GLY A 35 -13.63 -1.48 15.10
C GLY A 35 -14.62 -1.36 16.26
N THR A 36 -14.38 -0.47 17.23
CA THR A 36 -15.32 -0.21 18.34
C THR A 36 -16.65 0.35 17.85
N PHE A 37 -16.63 1.20 16.82
CA PHE A 37 -17.84 1.76 16.23
C PHE A 37 -18.66 0.69 15.50
N ILE A 38 -18.01 -0.13 14.68
CA ILE A 38 -18.65 -1.27 14.00
C ILE A 38 -19.18 -2.27 15.03
N SER A 39 -18.41 -2.53 16.09
CA SER A 39 -18.79 -3.40 17.20
C SER A 39 -20.02 -2.86 17.94
N ALA A 40 -20.13 -1.54 18.13
CA ALA A 40 -21.31 -0.92 18.73
C ALA A 40 -22.54 -1.09 17.83
N ILE A 41 -22.41 -0.87 16.52
CA ILE A 41 -23.48 -1.11 15.54
C ILE A 41 -23.92 -2.59 15.55
N GLN A 42 -22.97 -3.52 15.60
CA GLN A 42 -23.28 -4.93 15.67
C GLN A 42 -23.99 -5.29 16.97
N ASN A 43 -23.58 -4.71 18.11
CA ASN A 43 -24.23 -4.93 19.39
C ASN A 43 -25.68 -4.40 19.40
N THR A 44 -25.94 -3.23 18.83
CA THR A 44 -27.31 -2.65 18.76
C THR A 44 -28.23 -3.41 17.80
N LEU A 45 -27.70 -4.03 16.75
CA LEU A 45 -28.47 -4.84 15.79
C LEU A 45 -28.72 -6.29 16.27
N THR A 46 -28.13 -6.71 17.39
CA THR A 46 -28.36 -8.07 17.90
C THR A 46 -29.74 -8.24 18.53
N LYS A 47 -30.44 -9.34 18.17
CA LYS A 47 -31.79 -9.66 18.70
C LYS A 47 -31.84 -9.96 20.20
N GLN A 48 -30.69 -10.10 20.88
CA GLN A 48 -30.60 -10.40 22.30
C GLN A 48 -30.04 -9.18 23.04
N ASN A 49 -30.66 -8.79 24.15
CA ASN A 49 -30.24 -7.65 24.96
C ASN A 49 -28.91 -7.94 25.69
N VAL A 50 -27.80 -7.79 24.98
CA VAL A 50 -26.47 -7.78 25.56
C VAL A 50 -26.17 -6.35 26.00
N GLY A 51 -26.21 -6.10 27.31
CA GLY A 51 -25.91 -4.79 27.91
C GLY A 51 -24.52 -4.24 27.52
N ALA A 52 -24.13 -3.08 28.04
CA ALA A 52 -22.89 -2.38 27.64
C ALA A 52 -21.61 -3.25 27.65
N PHE A 53 -21.53 -4.25 28.53
CA PHE A 53 -20.42 -5.23 28.60
C PHE A 53 -20.39 -6.25 27.44
N GLY A 54 -21.46 -6.38 26.65
CA GLY A 54 -21.51 -7.19 25.44
C GLY A 54 -20.57 -6.69 24.34
N VAL A 55 -20.31 -5.37 24.33
CA VAL A 55 -19.39 -4.72 23.38
C VAL A 55 -17.97 -5.25 23.54
N PHE A 56 -17.55 -5.52 24.77
CA PHE A 56 -16.21 -6.01 25.10
C PHE A 56 -16.13 -7.54 25.11
N THR A 57 -17.17 -8.24 25.57
CA THR A 57 -17.14 -9.71 25.76
C THR A 57 -17.58 -10.50 24.53
N ARG A 58 -18.57 -10.02 23.77
CA ARG A 58 -19.12 -10.74 22.59
C ARG A 58 -18.59 -10.18 21.28
N THR A 59 -18.51 -8.85 21.17
CA THR A 59 -17.96 -8.16 19.98
C THR A 59 -16.52 -7.70 20.14
N GLY A 60 -15.89 -7.93 21.30
CA GLY A 60 -14.46 -7.64 21.50
C GLY A 60 -13.54 -8.34 20.49
N GLY A 61 -13.97 -9.49 19.96
CA GLY A 61 -13.27 -10.18 18.88
C GLY A 61 -13.20 -9.40 17.56
N THR A 62 -14.21 -8.59 17.21
CA THR A 62 -14.16 -7.76 15.99
C THR A 62 -13.27 -6.56 16.19
N ILE A 63 -13.35 -5.90 17.36
CA ILE A 63 -12.45 -4.81 17.75
C ILE A 63 -10.99 -5.26 17.68
N ALA A 64 -10.68 -6.42 18.27
CA ALA A 64 -9.34 -7.00 18.27
C ALA A 64 -8.85 -7.32 16.85
N VAL A 65 -9.71 -7.85 15.97
CA VAL A 65 -9.35 -8.12 14.57
C VAL A 65 -9.05 -6.82 13.81
N PHE A 66 -9.89 -5.79 13.92
CA PHE A 66 -9.65 -4.51 13.23
C PHE A 66 -8.40 -3.78 13.75
N ALA A 67 -8.16 -3.82 15.07
CA ALA A 67 -6.94 -3.29 15.67
C ALA A 67 -5.70 -4.06 15.18
N ALA A 68 -5.73 -5.40 15.24
CA ALA A 68 -4.63 -6.26 14.78
C ALA A 68 -4.33 -6.09 13.29
N MET A 69 -5.36 -5.97 12.45
CA MET A 69 -5.20 -5.72 11.01
C MET A 69 -4.49 -4.40 10.74
N GLY A 70 -4.94 -3.30 11.37
CA GLY A 70 -4.33 -1.97 11.17
C GLY A 70 -2.91 -1.87 11.72
N GLY A 71 -2.66 -2.46 12.89
CA GLY A 71 -1.33 -2.52 13.48
C GLY A 71 -0.36 -3.36 12.65
N ALA A 72 -0.76 -4.58 12.26
CA ALA A 72 0.08 -5.45 11.44
C ALA A 72 0.36 -4.84 10.06
N TYR A 73 -0.60 -4.13 9.47
CA TYR A 73 -0.44 -3.43 8.21
C TYR A 73 0.64 -2.33 8.31
N GLU A 74 0.44 -1.33 9.16
CA GLU A 74 1.37 -0.19 9.22
C GLU A 74 2.74 -0.59 9.79
N PHE A 75 2.80 -1.52 10.73
CA PHE A 75 4.07 -2.06 11.22
C PHE A 75 4.87 -2.73 10.09
N THR A 76 4.25 -3.64 9.34
CA THR A 76 4.94 -4.38 8.27
C THR A 76 5.33 -3.45 7.13
N LYS A 77 4.48 -2.47 6.80
CA LYS A 77 4.74 -1.47 5.76
C LYS A 77 5.93 -0.58 6.13
N THR A 78 5.97 -0.06 7.35
CA THR A 78 7.07 0.81 7.81
C THR A 78 8.35 0.03 8.03
N ALA A 79 8.28 -1.18 8.58
CA ALA A 79 9.44 -2.06 8.75
C ALA A 79 10.07 -2.45 7.40
N SER A 80 9.26 -2.86 6.42
CA SER A 80 9.75 -3.21 5.07
C SER A 80 10.33 -2.00 4.33
N ALA A 81 9.71 -0.83 4.47
CA ALA A 81 10.22 0.41 3.92
C ALA A 81 11.57 0.81 4.54
N ASN A 82 11.71 0.70 5.86
CA ASN A 82 12.95 1.03 6.58
C ASN A 82 14.10 0.09 6.20
N LEU A 83 13.83 -1.21 6.03
CA LEU A 83 14.84 -2.20 5.64
C LEU A 83 15.30 -2.04 4.18
N ARG A 84 14.39 -1.66 3.28
CA ARG A 84 14.70 -1.50 1.85
C ARG A 84 15.14 -0.08 1.48
N GLN A 85 14.97 0.87 2.39
CA GLN A 85 15.15 2.30 2.13
C GLN A 85 14.45 2.76 0.84
N LYS A 86 13.29 2.16 0.56
CA LYS A 86 12.50 2.39 -0.66
C LYS A 86 11.02 2.25 -0.35
N ASP A 87 10.24 3.18 -0.86
CA ASP A 87 8.77 3.17 -0.78
C ASP A 87 8.17 2.58 -2.07
N ASP A 88 8.13 1.25 -2.15
CA ASP A 88 7.60 0.51 -3.31
C ASP A 88 6.25 -0.16 -3.02
N THR A 89 5.58 -0.62 -4.08
CA THR A 89 4.36 -1.45 -4.02
C THR A 89 4.55 -2.76 -3.24
N TRP A 90 5.79 -3.27 -3.19
CA TRP A 90 6.15 -4.45 -2.41
C TRP A 90 5.90 -4.28 -0.91
N ASN A 91 6.10 -3.07 -0.37
CA ASN A 91 5.86 -2.80 1.05
C ASN A 91 4.36 -2.94 1.38
N ALA A 92 3.50 -2.51 0.46
CA ALA A 92 2.05 -2.68 0.56
C ALA A 92 1.62 -4.14 0.37
N ALA A 93 2.32 -4.92 -0.44
CA ALA A 93 2.06 -6.35 -0.59
C ALA A 93 2.35 -7.12 0.71
N TYR A 94 3.52 -6.91 1.33
CA TYR A 94 3.87 -7.55 2.61
C TYR A 94 2.92 -7.12 3.74
N ALA A 95 2.61 -5.82 3.80
CA ALA A 95 1.66 -5.28 4.76
C ALA A 95 0.23 -5.82 4.54
N GLY A 96 -0.21 -5.90 3.28
CA GLY A 96 -1.47 -6.49 2.88
C GLY A 96 -1.57 -7.96 3.29
N PHE A 97 -0.50 -8.73 3.07
CA PHE A 97 -0.41 -10.11 3.54
C PHE A 97 -0.53 -10.20 5.06
N ALA A 98 0.28 -9.44 5.80
CA ALA A 98 0.26 -9.44 7.27
C ALA A 98 -1.13 -9.09 7.81
N SER A 99 -1.77 -8.05 7.28
CA SER A 99 -3.13 -7.65 7.69
C SER A 99 -4.19 -8.70 7.30
N GLY A 100 -4.11 -9.30 6.11
CA GLY A 100 -5.04 -10.33 5.65
C GLY A 100 -4.92 -11.63 6.45
N THR A 101 -3.72 -11.99 6.90
CA THR A 101 -3.52 -13.14 7.80
C THR A 101 -4.20 -12.91 9.15
N MET A 102 -4.19 -11.68 9.70
CA MET A 102 -4.91 -11.34 10.94
C MET A 102 -6.42 -11.51 10.80
N LEU A 103 -6.98 -11.19 9.63
CA LEU A 103 -8.38 -11.48 9.32
C LEU A 103 -8.66 -12.98 9.23
N GLY A 104 -7.77 -13.74 8.57
CA GLY A 104 -7.91 -15.20 8.43
C GLY A 104 -7.76 -15.96 9.75
N LEU A 105 -6.96 -15.45 10.70
CA LEU A 105 -6.80 -16.03 12.04
C LEU A 105 -8.12 -16.08 12.82
N ARG A 106 -9.08 -15.20 12.51
CA ARG A 106 -10.42 -15.23 13.10
C ARG A 106 -11.15 -16.55 12.82
N PHE A 107 -10.91 -17.16 11.66
CA PHE A 107 -11.51 -18.44 11.25
C PHE A 107 -10.76 -19.67 11.77
N ARG A 108 -9.63 -19.49 12.47
CA ARG A 108 -8.82 -20.57 13.08
C ARG A 108 -8.47 -21.71 12.12
N SER A 109 -8.24 -21.39 10.84
CA SER A 109 -7.88 -22.39 9.83
C SER A 109 -6.68 -21.93 9.00
N ALA A 110 -5.71 -22.82 8.82
CA ALA A 110 -4.52 -22.57 8.00
C ALA A 110 -4.83 -22.14 6.55
N PRO A 111 -5.78 -22.78 5.82
CA PRO A 111 -6.09 -22.34 4.46
C PRO A 111 -6.76 -20.95 4.42
N ALA A 112 -7.56 -20.57 5.43
CA ALA A 112 -8.13 -19.23 5.48
C ALA A 112 -7.04 -18.17 5.68
N VAL A 113 -6.06 -18.42 6.55
CA VAL A 113 -4.95 -17.49 6.79
C VAL A 113 -4.19 -17.18 5.49
N VAL A 114 -3.81 -18.22 4.74
CA VAL A 114 -3.08 -18.06 3.47
C VAL A 114 -3.97 -17.47 2.38
N GLY A 115 -5.25 -17.87 2.30
CA GLY A 115 -6.20 -17.36 1.31
C GLY A 115 -6.51 -15.88 1.50
N TYR A 116 -6.88 -15.47 2.71
CA TYR A 116 -7.15 -14.06 3.02
C TYR A 116 -5.87 -13.21 2.96
N GLY A 117 -4.74 -13.74 3.43
CA GLY A 117 -3.44 -13.07 3.32
C GLY A 117 -3.06 -12.78 1.87
N SER A 118 -3.07 -13.80 1.00
CA SER A 118 -2.69 -13.64 -0.41
C SER A 118 -3.66 -12.77 -1.20
N LEU A 119 -4.98 -12.89 -0.95
CA LEU A 119 -5.98 -12.04 -1.59
C LEU A 119 -5.74 -10.56 -1.25
N VAL A 120 -5.62 -10.22 0.03
CA VAL A 120 -5.42 -8.83 0.47
C VAL A 120 -4.07 -8.29 -0.05
N ALA A 121 -3.03 -9.13 -0.07
CA ALA A 121 -1.73 -8.76 -0.63
C ALA A 121 -1.83 -8.34 -2.09
N VAL A 122 -2.50 -9.14 -2.93
CA VAL A 122 -2.67 -8.86 -4.37
C VAL A 122 -3.52 -7.60 -4.60
N VAL A 123 -4.61 -7.45 -3.84
CA VAL A 123 -5.49 -6.28 -3.97
C VAL A 123 -4.75 -5.00 -3.59
N LEU A 124 -4.00 -4.99 -2.48
CA LEU A 124 -3.25 -3.81 -2.07
C LEU A 124 -2.00 -3.55 -2.93
N SER A 125 -1.34 -4.59 -3.42
CA SER A 125 -0.24 -4.41 -4.37
C SER A 125 -0.76 -3.79 -5.67
N ALA A 126 -1.90 -4.25 -6.18
CA ALA A 126 -2.53 -3.68 -7.35
C ALA A 126 -2.97 -2.22 -7.10
N PHE A 127 -3.58 -1.94 -5.94
CA PHE A 127 -4.02 -0.60 -5.57
C PHE A 127 -2.86 0.40 -5.43
N THR A 128 -1.75 -0.03 -4.84
CA THR A 128 -0.56 0.83 -4.73
C THR A 128 0.16 0.99 -6.05
N TYR A 129 0.18 -0.06 -6.87
CA TYR A 129 0.71 0.00 -8.24
C TYR A 129 -0.06 0.98 -9.13
N THR A 130 -1.37 1.12 -8.93
CA THR A 130 -2.19 2.10 -9.67
C THR A 130 -2.10 3.53 -9.11
N GLY A 131 -1.25 3.78 -8.11
CA GLY A 131 -0.99 5.11 -7.56
C GLY A 131 -1.57 5.36 -6.17
N GLY A 132 -2.17 4.34 -5.53
CA GLY A 132 -2.52 4.37 -4.10
C GLY A 132 -3.55 5.45 -3.71
N ARG A 133 -4.29 6.01 -4.67
CA ARG A 133 -5.23 7.12 -4.46
C ARG A 133 -6.54 6.84 -5.20
N LEU A 134 -7.66 6.99 -4.51
CA LEU A 134 -9.01 6.84 -5.08
C LEU A 134 -9.53 8.11 -5.77
N GLN A 135 -8.93 9.27 -5.46
CA GLN A 135 -9.44 10.59 -5.88
C GLN A 135 -8.86 11.08 -7.22
N GLY A 136 -8.18 10.20 -7.96
CA GLY A 136 -7.46 10.53 -9.19
C GLY A 136 -6.10 11.20 -8.95
N PHE A 137 -5.23 11.17 -9.96
CA PHE A 137 -3.95 11.86 -9.91
C PHE A 137 -4.19 13.38 -9.94
N LYS A 138 -3.82 14.08 -8.86
CA LYS A 138 -3.72 15.53 -8.90
C LYS A 138 -2.60 15.89 -9.86
N ARG A 139 -2.92 16.73 -10.85
CA ARG A 139 -1.90 17.32 -11.73
C ARG A 139 -0.98 18.15 -10.86
N ASP A 140 0.31 17.89 -10.96
CA ASP A 140 1.32 18.74 -10.37
C ASP A 140 1.29 20.09 -11.11
N PRO A 141 0.94 21.21 -10.43
CA PRO A 141 0.89 22.52 -11.07
C PRO A 141 2.28 23.07 -11.43
N ASP A 142 3.34 22.50 -10.86
CA ASP A 142 4.72 22.95 -11.05
C ASP A 142 5.40 22.33 -12.28
N VAL A 143 4.78 21.32 -12.90
CA VAL A 143 5.28 20.70 -14.13
C VAL A 143 4.76 21.46 -15.33
N ASP A 144 5.67 22.09 -16.06
CA ASP A 144 5.35 22.81 -17.29
C ASP A 144 4.58 21.91 -18.27
N GLU A 145 3.46 22.44 -18.76
CA GLU A 145 2.60 21.72 -19.70
C GLU A 145 3.35 21.34 -20.98
N VAL A 146 4.34 22.14 -21.37
CA VAL A 146 5.18 21.87 -22.55
C VAL A 146 6.06 20.65 -22.29
N SER A 147 6.80 20.60 -21.17
CA SER A 147 7.65 19.45 -20.82
C SER A 147 6.86 18.14 -20.71
N ARG A 148 5.64 18.18 -20.16
CA ARG A 148 4.75 17.02 -20.12
C ARG A 148 4.27 16.58 -21.51
N LYS A 149 3.85 17.53 -22.35
CA LYS A 149 3.43 17.25 -23.73
C LYS A 149 4.60 16.71 -24.54
N GLU A 150 5.82 17.18 -24.30
CA GLU A 150 7.05 16.65 -24.87
C GLU A 150 7.37 15.23 -24.39
N TYR A 151 7.22 14.93 -23.09
CA TYR A 151 7.35 13.57 -22.55
C TYR A 151 6.35 12.59 -23.20
N LEU A 152 5.08 13.00 -23.32
CA LEU A 152 4.05 12.20 -24.01
C LEU A 152 4.38 11.98 -25.49
N ARG A 153 5.01 12.97 -26.15
CA ARG A 153 5.46 12.88 -27.54
C ARG A 153 6.69 11.98 -27.70
N LYS A 154 7.60 11.94 -26.71
CA LYS A 154 8.78 11.06 -26.71
C LYS A 154 8.43 9.57 -26.74
N ASN A 155 7.25 9.19 -26.25
CA ASN A 155 6.78 7.82 -26.39
C ASN A 155 6.65 7.35 -27.85
N ARG A 156 6.56 8.27 -28.82
CA ARG A 156 6.44 7.95 -30.26
C ARG A 156 7.79 7.76 -30.97
N ARG A 157 8.87 8.33 -30.45
CA ARG A 157 10.25 8.18 -30.96
C ARG A 157 11.21 8.20 -29.79
N ARG A 158 11.60 7.02 -29.29
CA ARG A 158 12.65 6.87 -28.29
C ARG A 158 14.01 6.76 -28.99
N PRO A 159 15.05 7.45 -28.53
CA PRO A 159 16.41 7.28 -29.07
C PRO A 159 16.90 5.85 -28.78
N ILE A 160 17.76 5.33 -29.66
CA ILE A 160 18.25 3.94 -29.59
C ILE A 160 19.07 3.72 -28.31
N ASP A 161 19.83 4.72 -27.86
CA ASP A 161 20.63 4.65 -26.64
C ASP A 161 19.76 4.40 -25.38
N ASP A 162 18.56 4.98 -25.29
CA ASP A 162 17.62 4.75 -24.18
C ASP A 162 17.09 3.31 -24.20
N ILE A 163 16.82 2.76 -25.40
CA ILE A 163 16.34 1.39 -25.59
C ILE A 163 17.44 0.39 -25.19
N VAL A 164 18.68 0.65 -25.60
CA VAL A 164 19.84 -0.19 -25.28
C VAL A 164 20.12 -0.19 -23.78
N ASN A 165 20.02 0.96 -23.12
CA ASN A 165 20.23 1.08 -21.69
C ASN A 165 19.13 0.38 -20.86
N GLU A 166 17.86 0.42 -21.29
CA GLU A 166 16.74 -0.25 -20.59
C GLU A 166 16.68 -1.77 -20.84
N LEU A 167 16.89 -2.22 -22.08
CA LEU A 167 16.68 -3.63 -22.49
C LEU A 167 17.97 -4.47 -22.54
N GLY A 168 19.13 -3.82 -22.55
CA GLY A 168 20.43 -4.44 -22.76
C GLY A 168 20.69 -4.83 -24.23
N GLU A 169 21.96 -4.78 -24.63
CA GLU A 169 22.41 -5.06 -26.01
C GLU A 169 22.12 -6.50 -26.50
N GLY A 170 21.93 -7.45 -25.59
CA GLY A 170 21.97 -8.89 -25.89
C GLY A 170 20.75 -9.49 -26.62
N ARG A 171 19.70 -8.70 -26.93
CA ARG A 171 18.44 -9.23 -27.52
C ARG A 171 18.16 -8.77 -28.96
N GLY A 172 19.20 -8.36 -29.70
CA GLY A 172 19.07 -7.95 -31.11
C GLY A 172 18.52 -6.54 -31.32
N ALA A 173 18.50 -5.71 -30.27
CA ALA A 173 18.13 -4.29 -30.34
C ALA A 173 19.12 -3.48 -31.22
N CYS A 174 20.38 -3.89 -31.26
CA CYS A 174 21.41 -3.40 -32.18
C CYS A 174 22.10 -4.61 -32.83
N ARG A 175 21.65 -5.00 -34.03
CA ARG A 175 22.41 -5.90 -34.91
C ARG A 175 22.73 -5.14 -36.18
N THR A 176 23.90 -4.51 -36.18
CA THR A 176 24.64 -4.01 -37.35
C THR A 176 26.06 -4.52 -37.25
#